data_AF-A0A9X0LYM7-F1
#
_entry.id   AF-A0A9X0LYM7-F1
#
_cell.length_a   1.000
_cell.length_b   1.000
_cell.length_c   1.000
_cell.angle_alpha   90.00
_cell.angle_beta   90.00
_cell.angle_gamma   90.00
#
_symmetry.space_group_name_H-M   'P 1'
#
loop_
_entity.id
_entity.type
_entity.pdbx_description
1 polymer ?
#
loop_
_entity_poly.entity_id
_entity_poly.type
_entity_poly.pdbx_seq_one_letter_code
_entity_poly.pdbx_strand_id
1 'polypeptide(L)'
;MTEINFNDIATEMAKILEEKNQAYGNSFDLTMDKWGTNVAGARIDDKINRIDGMLKDNNFIKNGEGLLDNLFDLAGYSFLLIRYCVNKGMVTEDQTRKYFKAPDNL
;
A
#
# COMPACT_ATOMS: atom_id res chain seq x y z
N MET A 1 -5.61 -1.02 26.53
CA MET A 1 -5.11 -0.50 25.24
C MET A 1 -5.99 0.66 24.87
N THR A 2 -5.39 1.78 24.43
CA THR A 2 -6.15 2.90 23.87
C THR A 2 -6.82 2.42 22.58
N GLU A 3 -8.06 2.85 22.36
CA GLU A 3 -8.76 2.58 21.10
C GLU A 3 -7.98 3.21 19.94
N ILE A 4 -7.71 2.41 18.90
CA ILE A 4 -7.05 2.88 17.68
C ILE A 4 -8.13 3.38 16.74
N ASN A 5 -8.03 4.62 16.29
CA ASN A 5 -8.97 5.19 15.33
C ASN A 5 -8.42 5.15 13.89
N PHE A 6 -9.26 5.47 12.91
CA PHE A 6 -8.86 5.43 11.50
C PHE A 6 -7.74 6.42 11.15
N ASN A 7 -7.67 7.57 11.82
CA ASN A 7 -6.61 8.56 11.58
C ASN A 7 -5.26 8.05 12.09
N ASP A 8 -5.23 7.31 13.20
CA ASP A 8 -3.98 6.74 13.72
C ASP A 8 -3.39 5.75 12.70
N ILE A 9 -4.24 4.87 12.15
CA ILE A 9 -3.84 3.89 11.12
C ILE A 9 -3.38 4.59 9.84
N ALA A 10 -4.13 5.59 9.38
CA ALA A 10 -3.78 6.33 8.17
C ALA A 10 -2.46 7.10 8.32
N THR A 11 -2.22 7.69 9.50
CA THR A 11 -0.98 8.41 9.81
C THR A 11 0.21 7.46 9.81
N GLU A 12 0.07 6.29 10.46
CA GLU A 12 1.15 5.30 10.47
C GLU A 12 1.43 4.74 9.06
N MET A 13 0.39 4.50 8.26
CA MET A 13 0.56 4.08 6.86
C MET A 13 1.34 5.11 6.04
N ALA A 14 1.02 6.40 6.19
CA ALA A 14 1.74 7.47 5.50
C ALA A 14 3.23 7.46 5.85
N LYS A 15 3.53 7.37 7.16
CA LYS A 15 4.91 7.27 7.67
C LYS A 15 5.65 6.05 7.11
N ILE A 16 5.04 4.87 7.14
CA ILE A 16 5.64 3.63 6.58
C ILE A 16 5.98 3.81 5.10
N LEU A 17 5.10 4.45 4.32
CA LEU A 17 5.35 4.70 2.90
C LEU A 17 6.48 5.70 2.66
N GLU A 18 6.57 6.74 3.48
CA GLU A 18 7.68 7.72 3.43
C GLU A 18 9.02 7.05 3.75
N GLU A 19 9.08 6.27 4.83
CA GLU A 19 10.28 5.51 5.21
C GLU A 19 10.69 4.52 4.11
N LYS A 20 9.75 3.78 3.54
CA LYS A 20 10.01 2.86 2.41
C LYS A 20 10.45 3.60 1.16
N ASN A 21 9.87 4.74 0.84
CA ASN A 21 10.27 5.53 -0.32
C ASN A 21 11.69 6.11 -0.12
N GLN A 22 12.08 6.48 1.10
CA GLN A 22 13.47 6.86 1.41
C GLN A 22 14.43 5.68 1.27
N ALA A 23 14.05 4.49 1.75
CA ALA A 23 14.90 3.30 1.73
C ALA A 23 15.04 2.68 0.33
N TYR A 24 13.96 2.64 -0.46
CA TYR A 24 13.88 1.88 -1.71
C TYR A 24 13.60 2.75 -2.95
N GLY A 25 13.49 4.07 -2.80
CA GLY A 25 13.22 5.00 -3.90
C GLY A 25 11.98 4.62 -4.71
N ASN A 26 12.11 4.68 -6.04
CA ASN A 26 11.07 4.32 -7.00
C ASN A 26 11.06 2.83 -7.39
N SER A 27 11.56 1.93 -6.53
CA SER A 27 11.67 0.50 -6.83
C SER A 27 10.37 -0.18 -7.28
N PHE A 28 9.22 0.23 -6.70
CA PHE A 28 7.92 -0.27 -7.12
C PHE A 28 7.61 0.12 -8.57
N ASP A 29 7.71 1.41 -8.91
CA ASP A 29 7.47 1.92 -10.26
C ASP A 29 8.42 1.27 -11.27
N LEU A 30 9.71 1.11 -10.92
CA LEU A 30 10.69 0.41 -11.77
C LEU A 30 10.32 -1.06 -12.02
N THR A 31 9.77 -1.74 -11.01
CA THR A 31 9.31 -3.13 -11.15
C THR A 31 8.13 -3.20 -12.12
N MET A 32 7.19 -2.27 -11.97
CA MET A 32 5.99 -2.18 -12.82
C MET A 32 6.35 -1.81 -14.26
N ASP A 33 7.27 -0.88 -14.46
CA ASP A 33 7.78 -0.49 -15.79
C ASP A 33 8.51 -1.65 -16.48
N LYS A 34 9.21 -2.49 -15.70
CA LYS A 34 9.97 -3.63 -16.23
C LYS A 34 9.09 -4.84 -16.57
N TRP A 35 8.12 -5.16 -15.71
CA TRP A 35 7.39 -6.44 -15.76
C TRP A 35 5.89 -6.29 -16.01
N GLY A 36 5.39 -5.06 -16.08
CA GLY A 36 3.99 -4.73 -16.26
C GLY A 36 3.19 -4.74 -14.97
N THR A 37 1.95 -4.21 -15.06
CA THR A 37 1.11 -3.93 -13.89
C THR A 37 0.58 -5.17 -13.18
N ASN A 38 0.58 -6.32 -13.85
CA ASN A 38 0.17 -7.61 -13.27
C ASN A 38 1.01 -8.00 -12.05
N VAL A 39 2.25 -7.50 -11.93
CA VAL A 39 3.09 -7.74 -10.75
C VAL A 39 2.47 -7.18 -9.48
N ALA A 40 1.77 -6.04 -9.54
CA ALA A 40 1.06 -5.50 -8.38
C ALA A 40 -0.01 -6.48 -7.88
N GLY A 41 -0.76 -7.10 -8.81
CA GLY A 41 -1.75 -8.13 -8.48
C GLY A 41 -1.13 -9.33 -7.77
N ALA A 42 0.01 -9.83 -8.27
CA ALA A 42 0.72 -10.94 -7.63
C ALA A 42 1.19 -10.58 -6.19
N ARG A 43 1.73 -9.37 -5.99
CA ARG A 43 2.17 -8.90 -4.66
C ARG A 43 1.01 -8.76 -3.67
N ILE A 44 -0.15 -8.31 -4.14
CA ILE A 44 -1.37 -8.22 -3.34
C ILE A 44 -1.86 -9.62 -2.97
N ASP A 45 -1.90 -10.54 -3.94
CA ASP A 45 -2.34 -11.93 -3.71
C ASP A 45 -1.44 -12.66 -2.71
N ASP A 46 -0.11 -12.49 -2.80
CA ASP A 46 0.85 -13.02 -1.83
C ASP A 46 0.53 -12.56 -0.40
N LYS A 47 0.17 -11.29 -0.22
CA LYS A 47 -0.17 -10.72 1.09
C LYS A 47 -1.52 -11.21 1.59
N ILE A 48 -2.54 -11.27 0.73
CA ILE A 48 -3.86 -11.84 1.07
C ILE A 48 -3.71 -13.28 1.54
N ASN A 49 -3.01 -14.12 0.78
CA ASN A 49 -2.80 -15.53 1.11
C ASN A 49 -2.10 -15.71 2.46
N ARG A 50 -1.13 -14.85 2.79
CA ARG A 50 -0.45 -14.87 4.09
C ARG A 50 -1.37 -14.47 5.23
N ILE A 51 -2.09 -13.36 5.08
CA ILE A 51 -3.05 -12.86 6.08
C ILE A 51 -4.12 -13.91 6.36
N ASP A 52 -4.72 -14.48 5.31
CA ASP A 52 -5.73 -15.52 5.41
C ASP A 52 -5.22 -16.74 6.20
N GLY A 53 -4.01 -17.21 5.89
CA GLY A 53 -3.37 -18.28 6.65
C GLY A 53 -3.17 -17.91 8.12
N MET A 54 -2.67 -16.71 8.42
CA MET A 54 -2.44 -16.26 9.81
C MET A 54 -3.75 -16.17 10.62
N LEU A 55 -4.83 -15.69 10.01
CA LEU A 55 -6.14 -15.59 10.63
C LEU A 55 -6.76 -16.98 10.85
N LYS A 56 -6.67 -17.88 9.87
CA LYS A 56 -7.19 -19.26 9.96
C LYS A 56 -6.44 -20.08 11.00
N ASP A 57 -5.13 -19.95 11.04
CA ASP A 57 -4.28 -20.71 11.96
C ASP A 57 -4.27 -20.11 13.39
N ASN A 58 -4.90 -18.94 13.59
CA ASN A 58 -4.79 -18.13 14.81
C ASN A 58 -3.32 -17.90 15.22
N ASN A 59 -2.43 -17.80 14.23
CA ASN A 59 -1.00 -17.60 14.39
C ASN A 59 -0.59 -16.28 13.71
N PHE A 60 -0.52 -15.23 14.51
CA PHE A 60 -0.34 -13.86 14.03
C PHE A 60 1.13 -13.46 13.79
N ILE A 61 2.04 -14.42 13.83
CA ILE A 61 3.46 -14.23 13.44
C ILE A 61 3.87 -15.41 12.56
N LYS A 62 4.30 -15.12 11.33
CA LYS A 62 4.75 -16.15 10.38
C LYS A 62 5.98 -15.64 9.63
N ASN A 63 7.03 -16.46 9.61
CA ASN A 63 8.30 -16.14 8.95
C ASN A 63 8.95 -14.83 9.45
N GLY A 64 8.79 -14.50 10.73
CA GLY A 64 9.34 -13.27 11.32
C GLY A 64 8.55 -12.00 11.04
N GLU A 65 7.45 -12.07 10.29
CA GLU A 65 6.54 -10.94 10.06
C GLU A 65 5.25 -11.11 10.88
N GLY A 66 4.76 -10.01 11.44
CA GLY A 66 3.49 -9.95 12.14
C GLY A 66 2.30 -9.79 11.18
N LEU A 67 1.10 -10.04 11.72
CA LEU A 67 -0.16 -9.79 11.00
C LEU A 67 -0.30 -8.32 10.59
N LEU A 68 0.06 -7.39 11.48
CA LEU A 68 -0.01 -5.96 11.21
C LEU A 68 0.94 -5.54 10.08
N ASP A 69 2.17 -6.06 10.05
CA ASP A 69 3.13 -5.79 8.96
C ASP A 69 2.52 -6.17 7.61
N ASN A 70 1.86 -7.33 7.55
CA ASN A 70 1.24 -7.82 6.33
C ASN A 70 0.01 -7.03 5.91
N LEU A 71 -0.79 -6.55 6.87
CA LEU A 71 -1.92 -5.66 6.60
C LEU A 71 -1.46 -4.30 6.09
N PHE A 72 -0.43 -3.70 6.70
CA PHE A 72 0.17 -2.45 6.23
C PHE A 72 0.85 -2.62 4.87
N ASP A 73 1.47 -3.77 4.59
CA ASP A 73 2.03 -4.06 3.26
C ASP A 73 0.93 -4.16 2.19
N LEU A 74 -0.18 -4.83 2.49
CA LEU A 74 -1.33 -4.94 1.59
C LEU A 74 -1.91 -3.55 1.27
N ALA A 75 -2.12 -2.72 2.29
CA ALA A 75 -2.56 -1.34 2.12
C ALA A 75 -1.51 -0.52 1.34
N GLY A 76 -0.23 -0.69 1.66
CA GLY A 76 0.88 -0.01 1.01
C GLY A 76 0.96 -0.33 -0.49
N TYR A 77 0.77 -1.59 -0.90
CA TYR A 77 0.73 -1.95 -2.32
C TYR A 77 -0.43 -1.27 -3.05
N SER A 78 -1.58 -1.09 -2.38
CA SER A 78 -2.70 -0.33 -2.97
C SER A 78 -2.34 1.14 -3.17
N PHE A 79 -1.70 1.78 -2.19
CA PHE A 79 -1.24 3.18 -2.30
C PHE A 79 -0.19 3.35 -3.40
N LEU A 80 0.80 2.45 -3.46
CA LEU A 80 1.84 2.46 -4.48
C LEU A 80 1.25 2.29 -5.89
N LEU A 81 0.29 1.37 -6.06
CA LEU A 81 -0.40 1.16 -7.33
C LEU A 81 -1.22 2.38 -7.74
N ILE A 82 -1.95 3.02 -6.81
CA ILE A 82 -2.68 4.27 -7.07
C ILE A 82 -1.70 5.35 -7.57
N ARG A 83 -0.61 5.58 -6.84
CA ARG A 83 0.42 6.56 -7.23
C ARG A 83 0.99 6.26 -8.62
N TYR A 84 1.31 5.01 -8.91
CA TYR A 84 1.82 4.59 -10.22
C TYR A 84 0.80 4.90 -11.33
N CYS A 85 -0.45 4.46 -11.18
CA CYS A 85 -1.51 4.66 -12.18
C CYS A 85 -1.77 6.15 -12.44
N VAL A 86 -1.81 6.98 -11.39
CA VAL A 86 -1.99 8.43 -11.51
C VAL A 86 -0.81 9.06 -12.24
N ASN A 87 0.42 8.79 -11.80
CA ASN A 87 1.62 9.41 -12.37
C ASN A 87 1.91 8.97 -13.81
N LYS A 88 1.46 7.78 -14.21
CA LYS A 88 1.61 7.25 -15.57
C LYS A 88 0.43 7.61 -16.48
N GLY A 89 -0.55 8.39 -16.00
CA GLY A 89 -1.70 8.81 -16.79
C GLY A 89 -2.66 7.67 -17.15
N MET A 90 -2.66 6.59 -16.35
CA MET A 90 -3.58 5.46 -16.54
C MET A 90 -5.02 5.76 -16.08
N VAL A 91 -5.19 6.86 -15.36
CA VAL A 91 -6.48 7.42 -14.93
C VAL A 91 -6.54 8.90 -15.35
N THR A 92 -7.74 9.39 -15.67
CA THR A 92 -7.95 10.77 -16.11
C THR A 92 -7.98 11.75 -14.93
N GLU A 93 -7.72 13.04 -15.20
CA GLU A 93 -7.82 14.09 -14.18
C GLU A 93 -9.20 14.15 -13.51
N ASP A 94 -10.28 13.89 -14.26
CA ASP A 94 -11.63 13.89 -13.70
C ASP A 94 -11.87 12.71 -12.77
N GLN A 95 -11.24 11.55 -13.04
CA GLN A 95 -11.27 10.40 -12.13
C GLN A 95 -10.50 10.67 -10.84
N THR A 96 -9.39 11.43 -10.91
CA THR A 96 -8.54 11.74 -9.75
C THR A 96 -9.08 12.91 -8.91
N ARG A 97 -9.78 13.87 -9.52
CA ARG A 97 -10.34 15.07 -8.86
C ARG A 97 -11.20 14.76 -7.64
N LYS A 98 -11.98 13.67 -7.66
CA LYS A 98 -12.80 13.27 -6.51
C LYS A 98 -11.98 12.95 -5.26
N TYR A 99 -10.75 12.47 -5.43
CA TYR A 99 -9.92 11.91 -4.37
C TYR A 99 -8.74 12.81 -3.97
N PHE A 100 -8.21 13.59 -4.93
CA PHE A 100 -7.01 14.44 -4.74
C PHE A 100 -7.26 15.92 -4.97
N LYS A 101 -8.50 16.40 -4.77
CA LYS A 101 -8.77 17.85 -4.80
C LYS A 101 -7.72 18.55 -3.93
N ALA A 102 -6.93 19.41 -4.56
CA ALA A 102 -5.98 20.26 -3.85
C ALA A 102 -6.73 20.92 -2.68
N PRO A 103 -6.15 21.00 -1.47
CA PRO A 103 -6.68 21.94 -0.50
C PRO A 103 -6.75 23.28 -1.22
N ASP A 104 -7.91 23.94 -1.17
CA ASP A 104 -8.17 25.17 -1.92
C ASP A 104 -7.19 26.32 -1.59
N ASN A 105 -6.20 26.13 -0.71
CA ASN A 105 -5.13 27.07 -0.43
C ASN A 105 -3.83 26.35 0.03
N LEU A 106 -2.79 26.41 -0.81
CA LEU A 106 -1.36 26.44 -0.42
C LEU A 106 -0.68 27.55 -1.22
#